data_AF-A0A835JJU5-F1
#
_entry.id   AF-A0A835JJU5-F1
#
_cell.length_a   1.000
_cell.length_b   1.000
_cell.length_c   1.000
_cell.angle_alpha   90.00
_cell.angle_beta   90.00
_cell.angle_gamma   90.00
#
_symmetry.space_group_name_H-M   'P 1'
#
loop_
_entity.id
_entity.type
_entity.pdbx_description
1 polymer ?
#
loop_
_entity_poly.entity_id
_entity_poly.type
_entity_poly.pdbx_seq_one_letter_code
_entity_poly.pdbx_strand_id
1 'polypeptide(L)'
;MRHSDPALSEDSKFRPREEEVFHKLQQDQSHHRKELDHILRSLQASMEMMFQEYHTLKILKACQALAKGPCHECEGEYVNLCKKLNGKPVIPVGLLHPETPETGLTVSGESWRKMFDWLDEQKPKPVVFVGFESETKLTKYQIYGSELSG
;
A
#
# COMPACT_ATOMS: atom_id res chain seq x y z
N MET A 1 -53.26 4.29 -68.16
CA MET A 1 -53.35 5.56 -67.40
C MET A 1 -53.12 5.21 -65.94
N ARG A 2 -51.99 5.67 -65.38
CA ARG A 2 -51.50 5.58 -63.98
C ARG A 2 -51.51 4.21 -63.26
N HIS A 3 -50.32 3.72 -62.94
CA HIS A 3 -49.91 3.18 -61.63
C HIS A 3 -48.38 3.38 -61.55
N SER A 4 -47.91 4.53 -61.05
CA SER A 4 -47.50 4.78 -59.66
C SER A 4 -46.33 3.89 -59.22
N ASP A 5 -45.11 4.42 -59.37
CA ASP A 5 -43.88 3.90 -58.77
C ASP A 5 -43.98 3.90 -57.22
N PRO A 6 -43.68 2.79 -56.53
CA PRO A 6 -43.44 2.81 -55.10
C PRO A 6 -41.94 2.83 -54.86
N ALA A 7 -41.32 3.98 -55.06
CA ALA A 7 -40.01 4.27 -54.48
C ALA A 7 -40.24 5.24 -53.32
N LEU A 8 -40.49 4.71 -52.12
CA LEU A 8 -40.27 5.39 -50.83
C LEU A 8 -40.38 4.31 -49.73
N SER A 9 -39.29 3.59 -49.56
CA SER A 9 -39.00 2.75 -48.39
C SER A 9 -37.57 3.04 -47.96
N GLU A 10 -37.28 4.33 -47.72
CA GLU A 10 -36.13 4.72 -46.92
C GLU A 10 -36.67 5.14 -45.56
N ASP A 11 -36.83 4.18 -44.65
CA ASP A 11 -36.58 4.46 -43.24
C ASP A 11 -36.42 3.17 -42.44
N SER A 12 -35.43 3.19 -41.55
CA SER A 12 -35.05 2.14 -40.59
C SER A 12 -34.16 0.98 -41.09
N LYS A 13 -32.99 1.30 -41.66
CA LYS A 13 -31.80 0.50 -41.35
C LYS A 13 -31.04 1.18 -40.23
N PHE A 14 -31.45 0.87 -39.00
CA PHE A 14 -30.75 1.14 -37.75
C PHE A 14 -29.23 1.09 -37.97
N ARG A 15 -28.49 2.19 -37.77
CA ARG A 15 -27.05 2.33 -38.05
C ARG A 15 -26.20 1.74 -36.90
N PRO A 16 -25.73 0.49 -36.98
CA PRO A 16 -24.98 -0.14 -35.89
C PRO A 16 -23.53 0.37 -35.83
N ARG A 17 -23.06 0.96 -36.92
CA ARG A 17 -21.69 1.45 -37.09
C ARG A 17 -21.42 2.73 -36.27
N GLU A 18 -22.43 3.58 -36.06
CA GLU A 18 -22.26 4.83 -35.29
C GLU A 18 -22.21 4.55 -33.79
N GLU A 19 -23.04 3.62 -33.30
CA GLU A 19 -23.02 3.18 -31.90
C GLU A 19 -21.71 2.48 -31.54
N GLU A 20 -21.18 1.63 -32.42
CA GLU A 20 -19.90 0.95 -32.22
C GLU A 20 -18.72 1.94 -32.21
N VAL A 21 -18.74 2.95 -33.09
CA VAL A 21 -17.74 4.03 -33.09
C VAL A 21 -17.83 4.85 -31.81
N PHE A 22 -19.05 5.15 -31.34
CA PHE A 22 -19.26 5.89 -30.10
C PHE A 22 -18.72 5.12 -28.88
N HIS A 23 -18.99 3.82 -28.78
CA HIS A 23 -18.44 2.97 -27.71
C HIS A 23 -16.91 2.89 -27.73
N LYS A 24 -16.30 2.76 -28.92
CA LYS A 24 -14.83 2.79 -29.06
C LYS A 24 -14.25 4.12 -28.62
N LEU A 25 -14.85 5.24 -29.02
CA LEU A 25 -14.43 6.57 -28.59
C LEU A 25 -14.54 6.75 -27.08
N GLN A 26 -15.63 6.28 -26.46
CA GLN A 26 -15.79 6.32 -25.01
C GLN A 26 -14.75 5.46 -24.28
N GLN A 27 -14.46 4.27 -24.82
CA GLN A 27 -13.44 3.37 -24.27
C GLN A 27 -12.04 3.98 -24.39
N ASP A 28 -11.72 4.57 -25.54
CA ASP A 28 -10.42 5.21 -25.80
C ASP A 28 -10.22 6.44 -24.91
N GLN A 29 -11.26 7.28 -24.75
CA GLN A 29 -11.24 8.38 -23.78
C GLN A 29 -11.11 7.87 -22.33
N SER A 30 -11.76 6.76 -21.98
CA SER A 30 -11.65 6.15 -20.65
C SER A 30 -10.24 5.62 -20.38
N HIS A 31 -9.62 5.01 -21.39
CA HIS A 31 -8.24 4.54 -21.33
C HIS A 31 -7.28 5.72 -21.14
N HIS A 32 -7.40 6.75 -21.98
CA HIS A 32 -6.55 7.92 -21.90
C HIS A 32 -6.68 8.66 -20.57
N ARG A 33 -7.90 8.79 -20.02
CA ARG A 33 -8.09 9.35 -18.67
C ARG A 33 -7.36 8.53 -17.59
N LYS A 34 -7.42 7.19 -17.65
CA LYS A 34 -6.70 6.32 -16.71
C LYS A 34 -5.19 6.48 -16.83
N GLU A 35 -4.66 6.61 -18.05
CA GLU A 35 -3.24 6.88 -18.27
C GLU A 35 -2.82 8.22 -17.66
N LEU A 36 -3.60 9.28 -17.89
CA LEU A 36 -3.34 10.60 -17.31
C LEU A 36 -3.41 10.56 -15.78
N ASP A 37 -4.40 9.89 -15.20
CA ASP A 37 -4.52 9.72 -13.76
C ASP A 37 -3.33 8.94 -13.18
N HIS A 38 -2.84 7.91 -13.89
CA HIS A 38 -1.68 7.15 -13.48
C HIS A 38 -0.41 8.00 -13.50
N ILE A 39 -0.19 8.77 -14.58
CA ILE A 39 0.94 9.69 -14.71
C ILE A 39 0.88 10.74 -13.60
N LEU A 40 -0.28 11.34 -13.34
CA LEU A 40 -0.46 12.36 -12.32
C LEU A 40 -0.13 11.82 -10.92
N ARG A 41 -0.63 10.63 -10.57
CA ARG A 41 -0.33 9.96 -9.29
C ARG A 41 1.15 9.65 -9.14
N SER A 42 1.80 9.19 -10.22
CA SER A 42 3.23 8.90 -10.22
C SER A 42 4.06 10.18 -9.99
N LEU A 43 3.74 11.27 -10.69
CA LEU A 43 4.39 12.56 -10.51
C LEU A 43 4.18 13.12 -9.10
N GLN A 44 2.96 12.99 -8.57
CA GLN A 44 2.65 13.42 -7.20
C GLN A 44 3.46 12.64 -6.17
N ALA A 45 3.51 11.31 -6.28
CA ALA A 45 4.31 10.47 -5.38
C ALA A 45 5.81 10.80 -5.46
N SER A 46 6.33 11.07 -6.67
CA SER A 46 7.71 11.50 -6.86
C SER A 46 8.01 12.84 -6.19
N MET A 47 7.10 13.81 -6.33
CA MET A 47 7.25 15.12 -5.68
C MET A 47 7.18 15.03 -4.16
N GLU A 48 6.26 14.23 -3.62
CA GLU A 48 6.16 13.95 -2.18
C GLU A 48 7.45 13.31 -1.66
N MET A 49 8.00 12.33 -2.38
CA MET A 49 9.27 11.68 -2.03
C MET A 49 10.44 12.66 -1.99
N MET A 50 10.60 13.51 -3.01
CA MET A 50 11.66 14.54 -3.03
C MET A 50 11.53 15.52 -1.86
N PHE A 51 10.32 15.94 -1.53
CA PHE A 51 10.08 16.85 -0.41
C PHE A 51 10.46 16.20 0.94
N GLN A 52 10.07 14.93 1.14
CA GLN A 52 10.43 14.17 2.34
C GLN A 52 11.94 13.97 2.46
N GLU A 53 12.63 13.65 1.37
CA GLU A 53 14.08 13.47 1.35
C GLU A 53 14.80 14.79 1.69
N TYR A 54 14.39 15.89 1.06
CA TYR A 54 14.93 17.21 1.37
C TYR A 54 14.74 17.60 2.83
N HIS A 55 13.54 17.38 3.38
CA HIS A 55 13.25 17.66 4.77
C HIS A 55 14.11 16.79 5.70
N THR A 56 14.21 15.51 5.41
CA THR A 56 15.02 14.56 6.19
C THR A 56 16.48 14.98 6.19
N LEU A 57 17.06 15.29 5.02
CA LEU A 57 18.43 15.77 4.89
C LEU A 57 18.67 17.07 5.68
N LYS A 58 17.70 18.00 5.68
CA LYS A 58 17.78 19.21 6.51
C LYS A 58 17.82 18.89 8.00
N ILE A 59 16.95 18.03 8.49
CA ILE A 59 16.94 17.59 9.90
C ILE A 59 18.27 16.90 10.23
N LEU A 60 18.70 15.96 9.40
CA LEU A 60 19.95 15.22 9.58
C LEU A 60 21.16 16.14 9.63
N LYS A 61 21.17 17.25 8.88
CA LYS A 61 22.23 18.27 8.96
C LYS A 61 22.15 19.13 10.22
N ALA A 62 20.94 19.46 10.68
CA ALA A 62 20.73 20.32 11.86
C ALA A 62 20.87 19.57 13.20
N CYS A 63 20.68 18.25 13.24
CA CYS A 63 20.74 17.49 14.49
C CYS A 63 22.17 17.39 15.06
N GLN A 64 22.30 17.14 16.37
CA GLN A 64 23.59 16.95 17.03
C GLN A 64 23.97 15.47 17.16
N ALA A 65 22.97 14.59 17.18
CA ALA A 65 23.12 13.13 17.24
C ALA A 65 21.93 12.46 16.55
N LEU A 66 22.08 11.17 16.24
CA LEU A 66 21.04 10.33 15.64
C LEU A 66 20.66 9.22 16.61
N ALA A 67 19.37 9.08 16.91
CA ALA A 67 18.84 7.92 17.61
C ALA A 67 18.36 6.89 16.57
N LYS A 68 18.75 5.62 16.74
CA LYS A 68 18.38 4.55 15.80
C LYS A 68 17.95 3.31 16.57
N GLY A 69 16.75 2.80 16.30
CA GLY A 69 16.37 1.43 16.66
C GLY A 69 16.65 0.56 15.44
N PRO A 70 17.52 -0.46 15.53
CA PRO A 70 17.70 -1.45 16.60
C PRO A 70 19.07 -1.40 17.31
N CYS A 71 19.33 -2.40 18.18
CA CYS A 71 20.53 -2.52 19.01
C CYS A 71 21.78 -2.95 18.23
N HIS A 72 22.96 -2.75 18.84
CA HIS A 72 24.25 -3.02 18.20
C HIS A 72 24.44 -4.51 17.86
N GLU A 73 23.84 -5.41 18.63
CA GLU A 73 23.88 -6.86 18.42
C GLU A 73 23.22 -7.29 17.10
N CYS A 74 22.22 -6.52 16.63
CA CYS A 74 21.49 -6.82 15.40
C CYS A 74 22.02 -6.04 14.20
N GLU A 75 22.48 -4.79 14.39
CA GLU A 75 22.82 -3.87 13.29
C GLU A 75 24.15 -3.12 13.46
N GLY A 76 25.08 -3.63 14.27
CA GLY A 76 26.32 -2.91 14.62
C GLY A 76 27.12 -2.35 13.44
N GLU A 77 27.27 -3.12 12.35
CA GLU A 77 27.97 -2.66 11.13
C GLU A 77 27.26 -1.47 10.48
N TYR A 78 25.94 -1.50 10.44
CA TYR A 78 25.13 -0.43 9.85
C TYR A 78 25.13 0.82 10.73
N VAL A 79 25.12 0.67 12.06
CA VAL A 79 25.30 1.79 13.00
C VAL A 79 26.65 2.47 12.79
N ASN A 80 27.72 1.69 12.63
CA ASN A 80 29.07 2.20 12.36
C ASN A 80 29.14 2.94 11.01
N LEU A 81 28.51 2.39 9.98
CA LEU A 81 28.40 3.05 8.67
C LEU A 81 27.63 4.38 8.78
N CYS A 82 26.48 4.41 9.46
CA CYS A 82 25.72 5.64 9.68
C CYS A 82 26.53 6.71 10.41
N LYS A 83 27.31 6.32 11.41
CA LYS A 83 28.22 7.23 12.12
C LYS A 83 29.28 7.80 11.18
N LYS A 84 29.89 6.96 10.34
CA LYS A 84 30.90 7.36 9.35
C LYS A 84 30.34 8.33 8.31
N LEU A 85 29.14 8.05 7.79
CA LEU A 85 28.51 8.87 6.74
C LEU A 85 28.04 10.23 7.26
N ASN A 86 27.50 10.29 8.47
CA ASN A 86 26.93 11.52 9.01
C ASN A 86 27.94 12.35 9.82
N GLY A 87 29.07 11.76 10.24
CA GLY A 87 30.06 12.42 11.09
C GLY A 87 29.53 12.79 12.49
N LYS A 88 28.42 12.18 12.91
CA LYS A 88 27.70 12.50 14.14
C LYS A 88 27.56 11.27 15.03
N PRO A 89 27.48 11.44 16.36
CA PRO A 89 27.14 10.35 17.26
C PRO A 89 25.84 9.66 16.83
N VAL A 90 25.88 8.33 16.76
CA VAL A 90 24.68 7.48 16.58
C VAL A 90 24.48 6.72 17.88
N ILE A 91 23.31 6.91 18.49
CA ILE A 91 22.92 6.30 19.75
C ILE A 91 21.95 5.16 19.43
N PRO A 92 22.35 3.89 19.62
CA PRO A 92 21.43 2.77 19.49
C PRO A 92 20.43 2.84 20.64
N VAL A 93 19.15 3.04 20.32
CA VAL A 93 18.07 3.12 21.33
C VAL A 93 17.40 1.76 21.58
N GLY A 94 17.84 0.73 20.85
CA GLY A 94 17.30 -0.63 20.96
C GLY A 94 15.85 -0.74 20.50
N LEU A 95 15.20 -1.85 20.85
CA LEU A 95 13.76 -1.98 20.75
C LEU A 95 13.15 -1.19 21.90
N LEU A 96 12.66 0.00 21.61
CA LEU A 96 11.85 0.74 22.57
C LEU A 96 10.60 -0.10 22.81
N HIS A 97 10.45 -0.61 24.03
CA HIS A 97 9.24 -1.32 24.40
C HIS A 97 8.05 -0.37 24.17
N PRO A 98 6.98 -0.83 23.49
CA PRO A 98 5.77 -0.04 23.40
C PRO A 98 5.33 0.34 24.81
N GLU A 99 4.86 1.58 25.00
CA GLU A 99 4.37 2.05 26.28
C GLU A 99 3.39 1.02 26.85
N THR A 100 3.69 0.48 28.04
CA THR A 100 2.71 -0.30 28.78
C THR A 100 1.57 0.63 29.11
N PRO A 101 0.33 0.39 28.63
CA PRO A 101 -0.78 1.31 28.89
C PRO A 101 -0.99 1.47 30.41
N GLU A 102 -0.83 2.69 30.92
CA GLU A 102 -0.83 3.03 32.37
C GLU A 102 -2.18 2.84 33.07
N THR A 103 -3.22 2.49 32.33
CA THR A 103 -4.48 2.02 32.89
C THR A 103 -4.82 0.75 32.16
N GLY A 104 -5.15 -0.31 32.90
CA GLY A 104 -5.51 -1.62 32.37
C GLY A 104 -6.57 -1.57 31.27
N LEU A 105 -6.14 -1.29 30.03
CA LEU A 105 -6.47 -2.11 28.89
C LEU A 105 -5.92 -3.47 29.25
N THR A 106 -6.65 -4.15 30.11
CA THR A 106 -6.65 -5.58 30.20
C THR A 106 -6.61 -6.08 28.77
N VAL A 107 -5.47 -6.62 28.36
CA VAL A 107 -5.40 -7.77 27.44
C VAL A 107 -6.12 -8.92 28.16
N SER A 108 -7.40 -8.71 28.46
CA SER A 108 -8.32 -9.56 29.22
C SER A 108 -9.75 -9.27 28.74
N GLY A 109 -9.89 -8.91 27.47
CA GLY A 109 -11.05 -9.37 26.73
C GLY A 109 -11.00 -10.90 26.69
N GLU A 110 -12.15 -11.56 26.85
CA GLU A 110 -12.24 -13.03 26.74
C GLU A 110 -11.62 -13.57 25.44
N SER A 111 -11.61 -12.77 24.37
CA SER A 111 -11.02 -13.11 23.08
C SER A 111 -9.50 -13.30 23.13
N TRP A 112 -8.78 -12.43 23.84
CA TRP A 112 -7.33 -12.55 23.99
C TRP A 112 -6.95 -13.75 24.83
N ARG A 113 -7.69 -14.00 25.92
CA ARG A 113 -7.48 -15.19 26.77
C ARG A 113 -7.68 -16.47 25.97
N LYS A 114 -8.79 -16.60 25.25
CA LYS A 114 -9.06 -17.76 24.39
C LYS A 114 -7.97 -17.99 23.33
N MET A 115 -7.37 -16.93 22.79
CA MET A 115 -6.29 -17.04 21.83
C MET A 115 -5.01 -17.57 22.45
N PHE A 116 -4.62 -17.07 23.63
CA PHE A 116 -3.46 -17.59 24.36
C PHE A 116 -3.69 -19.01 24.88
N ASP A 117 -4.87 -19.32 25.41
CA ASP A 117 -5.23 -20.68 25.82
C ASP A 117 -5.12 -21.66 24.65
N TRP A 118 -5.61 -21.28 23.46
CA TRP A 118 -5.47 -22.09 22.23
C TRP A 118 -4.01 -22.24 21.78
N LEU A 119 -3.18 -21.20 21.93
CA LEU A 119 -1.75 -21.25 21.60
C LEU A 119 -1.00 -22.21 22.53
N ASP A 120 -1.32 -22.19 23.83
CA ASP A 120 -0.71 -23.04 24.85
C ASP A 120 -1.01 -24.53 24.65
N GLU A 121 -2.12 -24.86 23.97
CA GLU A 121 -2.49 -26.24 23.59
C GLU A 121 -1.71 -26.77 22.38
N GLN A 122 -1.00 -25.92 21.63
CA GLN A 122 -0.24 -26.36 20.46
C GLN A 122 1.08 -27.01 20.85
N LYS A 123 1.57 -27.96 20.04
CA LYS A 123 2.93 -28.50 20.20
C LYS A 123 3.95 -27.36 20.05
N PRO A 124 5.20 -27.49 20.50
CA PRO A 124 6.22 -26.48 20.22
C PRO A 124 6.51 -26.35 18.72
N LYS A 125 6.54 -25.13 18.18
CA LYS A 125 6.95 -24.74 16.80
C LYS A 125 6.01 -24.95 15.57
N PRO A 126 4.72 -25.36 15.66
CA PRO A 126 3.84 -25.49 14.50
C PRO A 126 3.04 -24.21 14.19
N VAL A 127 3.03 -23.22 15.08
CA VAL A 127 2.22 -22.00 14.90
C VAL A 127 3.03 -20.92 14.20
N VAL A 128 2.48 -20.39 13.12
CA VAL A 128 3.02 -19.22 12.40
C VAL A 128 2.16 -18.01 12.74
N PHE A 129 2.78 -16.96 13.28
CA PHE A 129 2.14 -15.66 13.45
C PHE A 129 2.35 -14.84 12.19
N VAL A 130 1.25 -14.38 11.57
CA VAL A 130 1.27 -13.49 10.42
C VAL A 130 0.67 -12.16 10.85
N GLY A 131 1.52 -11.13 10.92
CA GLY A 131 1.12 -9.77 11.21
C GLY A 131 1.59 -8.86 10.08
N PHE A 132 0.69 -8.01 9.59
CA PHE A 132 1.04 -6.94 8.66
C PHE A 132 1.14 -5.62 9.42
N GLU A 133 1.95 -4.69 8.92
CA GLU A 133 1.96 -3.33 9.45
C GLU A 133 0.56 -2.72 9.35
N SER A 134 0.21 -1.85 10.30
CA SER A 134 -1.13 -1.24 10.39
C SER A 134 -1.55 -0.47 9.13
N GLU A 135 -0.57 0.00 8.36
CA GLU A 135 -0.71 0.76 7.14
C GLU A 135 -0.96 -0.12 5.91
N THR A 136 -0.81 -1.43 6.04
CA THR A 136 -0.90 -2.37 4.92
C THR A 136 -2.35 -2.48 4.43
N LYS A 137 -2.59 -2.07 3.18
CA LYS A 137 -3.87 -2.23 2.50
C LYS A 137 -3.83 -3.43 1.57
N LEU A 138 -4.19 -4.61 2.08
CA LEU A 138 -4.29 -5.81 1.27
C LEU A 138 -5.59 -5.83 0.46
N THR A 139 -5.49 -6.23 -0.80
CA THR A 139 -6.66 -6.53 -1.64
C THR A 139 -7.23 -7.91 -1.30
N LYS A 140 -8.52 -8.14 -1.57
CA LYS A 140 -9.17 -9.45 -1.35
C LYS A 140 -8.42 -10.61 -2.02
N TYR A 141 -7.86 -10.37 -3.21
CA TYR A 141 -7.08 -11.38 -3.93
C TYR A 141 -5.78 -11.74 -3.23
N GLN A 142 -5.10 -10.77 -2.62
CA GLN A 142 -3.86 -11.01 -1.88
C GLN A 142 -4.12 -11.78 -0.58
N ILE A 143 -5.24 -11.51 0.10
CA ILE A 143 -5.66 -12.27 1.28
C ILE A 143 -5.98 -13.72 0.88
N TYR A 144 -6.81 -13.91 -0.14
CA TYR A 144 -7.20 -15.25 -0.59
C TYR A 144 -6.03 -16.08 -1.13
N GLY A 145 -5.07 -15.44 -1.82
CA GLY A 145 -3.85 -16.13 -2.27
C GLY A 145 -2.96 -16.62 -1.13
N SER A 146 -2.95 -15.93 0.01
CA SER A 146 -2.17 -16.34 1.18
C SER A 146 -2.75 -17.55 1.90
N GLU A 147 -4.06 -17.78 1.81
CA GLU A 147 -4.72 -18.97 2.41
C GLU A 147 -4.47 -20.26 1.62
N LEU A 148 -4.19 -20.16 0.32
CA LEU A 148 -4.00 -21.32 -0.57
C LEU A 148 -2.55 -21.84 -0.63
N SER A 149 -1.61 -21.14 0.00
CA SER A 149 -0.17 -21.45 -0.03
C SER A 149 0.40 -21.95 1.30
N GLY A 150 -0.45 -22.08 2.33
CA GLY A 150 -0.12 -22.62 3.64
C GLY A 150 -0.41 -24.11 3.79
#